data_AF-A0A7W0KNT6-F1
#
_entry.id   AF-A0A7W0KNT6-F1
#
_cell.length_a   1.000
_cell.length_b   1.000
_cell.length_c   1.000
_cell.angle_alpha   90.00
_cell.angle_beta   90.00
_cell.angle_gamma   90.00
#
_symmetry.space_group_name_H-M   'P 1'
#
loop_
_entity.id
_entity.type
_entity.pdbx_description
1 polymer ?
#
loop_
_entity_poly.entity_id
_entity_poly.type
_entity_poly.pdbx_seq_one_letter_code
_entity_poly.pdbx_strand_id
1 'polypeptide(L)'
;MRPRRGRCAGCSATHVLLPDDLLVRRRDDVAVIGSALVAHVGGEGHRSIAVRLGLPAATVRGWLRRFRSRAAVIAVFFTQWALVLSPGVDPPGPAGSAAGDAVEAIGMATRAVVIRFGPGPVWSTVARLSGGGLLANTSCLWLPAS
;
A
#
# COMPACT_ATOMS: atom_id res chain seq x y z
N MET A 1 15.46 9.79 -7.01
CA MET A 1 15.33 8.61 -7.90
C MET A 1 14.91 9.02 -9.30
N ARG A 2 15.36 8.33 -10.35
CA ARG A 2 14.92 8.51 -11.75
C ARG A 2 14.30 7.20 -12.27
N PRO A 3 12.95 7.06 -12.28
CA PRO A 3 12.29 5.85 -12.76
C PRO A 3 12.60 5.55 -14.22
N ARG A 4 12.77 4.26 -14.55
CA ARG A 4 12.98 3.80 -15.92
C ARG A 4 11.70 4.02 -16.74
N ARG A 5 11.85 4.18 -18.05
CA ARG A 5 10.73 4.28 -19.00
C ARG A 5 10.84 3.18 -20.04
N GLY A 6 9.72 2.61 -20.42
CA GLY A 6 9.61 1.63 -21.50
C GLY A 6 8.50 2.05 -22.46
N ARG A 7 8.60 1.64 -23.72
CA ARG A 7 7.55 1.86 -24.72
C ARG A 7 6.76 0.57 -24.91
N CYS A 8 5.43 0.62 -24.80
CA CYS A 8 4.59 -0.54 -25.00
C CYS A 8 4.59 -0.95 -26.49
N ALA A 9 4.83 -2.22 -26.78
CA ALA A 9 4.80 -2.73 -28.15
C ALA A 9 3.38 -2.72 -28.77
N GLY A 10 2.33 -2.86 -27.94
CA GLY A 10 0.94 -2.90 -28.40
C GLY A 10 0.32 -1.51 -28.64
N CYS A 11 0.43 -0.59 -27.68
CA CYS A 11 -0.20 0.74 -27.77
C CYS A 11 0.76 1.89 -28.08
N SER A 12 2.06 1.60 -28.26
CA SER A 12 3.12 2.60 -28.54
C SER A 12 3.34 3.68 -27.48
N ALA A 13 2.60 3.67 -26.37
CA ALA A 13 2.73 4.65 -25.29
C ALA A 13 4.00 4.43 -24.46
N THR A 14 4.56 5.53 -23.94
CA THR A 14 5.70 5.50 -23.01
C THR A 14 5.18 5.35 -21.58
N HIS A 15 5.52 4.24 -20.93
CA HIS A 15 5.17 3.95 -19.54
C HIS A 15 6.37 4.17 -18.62
N VAL A 16 6.09 4.62 -17.40
CA VAL A 16 7.08 4.60 -16.32
C VAL A 16 7.06 3.21 -15.70
N LEU A 17 8.21 2.55 -15.66
CA LEU A 17 8.40 1.30 -14.93
C LEU A 17 8.58 1.65 -13.46
N LEU A 18 7.54 1.37 -12.67
CA LEU A 18 7.53 1.67 -11.24
C LEU A 18 8.28 0.55 -10.49
N PRO A 19 9.37 0.87 -9.77
CA PRO A 19 9.99 -0.10 -8.89
C PRO A 19 9.06 -0.43 -7.70
N ASP A 20 9.28 -1.58 -7.06
CA ASP A 20 8.45 -2.02 -5.94
C ASP A 20 8.70 -1.28 -4.63
N ASP A 21 9.69 -0.40 -4.56
CA ASP A 21 9.89 0.52 -3.44
C ASP A 21 9.08 1.83 -3.57
N LEU A 22 8.26 1.99 -4.62
CA LEU A 22 7.47 3.19 -4.86
C LEU A 22 5.98 2.95 -5.08
N LEU A 23 5.20 4.01 -4.82
CA LEU A 23 3.79 4.11 -5.19
C LEU A 23 3.58 5.09 -6.34
N VAL A 24 2.52 4.87 -7.12
CA VAL A 24 2.11 5.72 -8.24
C VAL A 24 1.96 7.17 -7.78
N ARG A 25 2.67 8.09 -8.44
CA ARG A 25 2.72 9.53 -8.15
C ARG A 25 3.21 9.89 -6.73
N ARG A 26 3.94 8.99 -6.07
CA ARG A 26 4.70 9.27 -4.85
C ARG A 26 6.18 9.10 -5.15
N ARG A 27 7.01 9.99 -4.61
CA ARG A 27 8.47 9.92 -4.76
C ARG A 27 9.14 9.29 -3.54
N ASP A 28 8.38 9.20 -2.46
CA ASP A 28 8.79 8.70 -1.16
C ASP A 28 8.72 7.17 -1.16
N ASP A 29 9.70 6.57 -0.51
CA ASP A 29 9.80 5.12 -0.34
C ASP A 29 8.53 4.56 0.32
N VAL A 30 8.02 3.46 -0.23
CA VAL A 30 6.81 2.81 0.25
C VAL A 30 6.93 2.32 1.71
N ALA A 31 8.13 1.97 2.17
CA ALA A 31 8.37 1.61 3.56
C ALA A 31 8.22 2.81 4.49
N VAL A 32 8.66 4.01 4.06
CA VAL A 32 8.47 5.26 4.83
C VAL A 32 6.98 5.60 4.91
N ILE A 33 6.27 5.53 3.78
CA ILE A 33 4.81 5.72 3.73
C ILE A 33 4.13 4.72 4.67
N GLY A 34 4.49 3.45 4.56
CA GLY A 34 3.96 2.37 5.36
C GLY A 34 4.12 2.57 6.86
N SER A 35 5.31 2.99 7.29
CA SER A 35 5.58 3.32 8.70
C SER A 35 4.67 4.44 9.22
N ALA A 36 4.34 5.42 8.37
CA ALA A 36 3.38 6.47 8.70
C ALA A 36 1.95 5.94 8.85
N LEU A 37 1.55 4.97 8.03
CA LEU A 37 0.22 4.35 8.13
C LEU A 37 0.06 3.58 9.45
N VAL A 38 1.05 2.75 9.80
CA VAL A 38 1.05 1.97 11.04
C VAL A 38 1.05 2.88 12.26
N ALA A 39 1.91 3.90 12.28
CA ALA A 39 1.94 4.89 13.35
C ALA A 39 0.60 5.63 13.51
N HIS A 40 -0.03 5.98 12.39
CA HIS A 40 -1.34 6.64 12.42
C HIS A 40 -2.43 5.74 13.02
N VAL A 41 -2.45 4.45 12.66
CA VAL A 41 -3.37 3.46 13.26
C VAL A 41 -3.06 3.26 14.74
N GLY A 42 -1.79 3.33 15.13
CA GLY A 42 -1.35 3.35 16.54
C GLY A 42 -1.69 4.63 17.30
N GLY A 43 -2.42 5.58 16.70
CA GLY A 43 -2.89 6.80 17.35
C GLY A 43 -2.00 8.03 17.17
N GLU A 44 -0.87 7.93 16.47
CA GLU A 44 -0.01 9.09 16.25
C GLU A 44 -0.66 10.11 15.28
N GLY A 45 -0.54 11.39 15.62
CA GLY A 45 -0.98 12.50 14.77
C GLY A 45 0.00 12.78 13.61
N HIS A 46 -0.53 13.18 12.45
CA HIS A 46 0.26 13.42 11.24
C HIS A 46 1.44 14.40 11.39
N ARG A 47 1.35 15.39 12.30
CA ARG A 47 2.44 16.34 12.56
C ARG A 47 3.60 15.66 13.30
N SER A 48 3.30 14.83 14.30
CA SER A 48 4.29 14.05 15.04
C SER A 48 5.02 13.08 14.10
N ILE A 49 4.25 12.33 13.31
CA ILE A 49 4.79 11.41 12.31
C ILE A 49 5.69 12.15 11.31
N ALA A 50 5.27 13.32 10.82
CA ALA A 50 6.04 14.12 9.88
C ALA A 50 7.38 14.59 10.46
N VAL A 51 7.40 15.04 11.72
CA VAL A 51 8.64 15.39 12.43
C VAL A 51 9.55 14.18 12.54
N ARG A 52 9.03 13.04 13.00
CA ARG A 52 9.80 11.80 13.15
C ARG A 52 10.40 11.30 11.83
N LEU A 53 9.68 11.47 10.72
CA LEU A 53 10.13 11.05 9.39
C LEU A 53 10.95 12.12 8.65
N GLY A 54 11.10 13.33 9.19
CA GLY A 54 11.80 14.44 8.52
C GLY A 54 11.09 14.93 7.24
N LEU A 55 9.76 14.85 7.20
CA LEU A 55 8.96 15.15 6.01
C LEU A 55 8.02 16.34 6.24
N PRO A 56 7.58 17.05 5.18
CA PRO A 56 6.57 18.08 5.31
C PRO A 56 5.24 17.51 5.85
N ALA A 57 4.67 18.15 6.87
CA ALA A 57 3.41 17.71 7.49
C ALA A 57 2.24 17.62 6.49
N ALA A 58 2.23 18.48 5.48
CA ALA A 58 1.22 18.45 4.41
C ALA A 58 1.30 17.16 3.57
N THR A 59 2.51 16.63 3.36
CA THR A 59 2.76 15.39 2.62
C THR A 59 2.19 14.19 3.38
N VAL A 60 2.58 14.03 4.65
CA VAL A 60 2.09 12.95 5.52
C VAL A 60 0.56 13.03 5.68
N ARG A 61 0.03 14.23 5.93
CA ARG A 61 -1.43 14.46 5.96
C ARG A 61 -2.10 14.02 4.67
N GLY A 62 -1.48 14.30 3.52
CA GLY A 62 -1.94 13.88 2.20
C GLY A 62 -2.04 12.36 2.09
N TRP A 63 -1.03 11.62 2.54
CA TRP A 63 -1.03 10.16 2.54
C TRP A 63 -2.12 9.58 3.44
N LEU A 64 -2.16 10.02 4.70
CA LEU A 64 -3.10 9.50 5.69
C LEU A 64 -4.55 9.78 5.28
N ARG A 65 -4.84 10.97 4.76
CA ARG A 65 -6.16 11.30 4.22
C ARG A 65 -6.56 10.33 3.11
N ARG A 66 -5.64 9.99 2.20
CA ARG A 66 -5.91 9.08 1.07
C ARG A 66 -6.08 7.64 1.51
N PHE A 67 -5.24 7.20 2.43
CA PHE A 67 -5.37 5.88 3.05
C PHE A 67 -6.74 5.72 3.70
N ARG A 68 -7.12 6.65 4.59
CA ARG A 68 -8.43 6.63 5.26
C ARG A 68 -9.61 6.60 4.30
N SER A 69 -9.58 7.43 3.24
CA SER A 69 -10.66 7.46 2.25
C SER A 69 -10.84 6.15 1.47
N ARG A 70 -9.84 5.26 1.49
CA ARG A 70 -9.84 3.98 0.75
C ARG A 70 -9.72 2.77 1.67
N ALA A 71 -9.75 2.96 2.98
CA ALA A 71 -9.34 1.95 3.93
C ALA A 71 -10.18 0.66 3.83
N ALA A 72 -11.51 0.78 3.73
CA ALA A 72 -12.39 -0.38 3.53
C ALA A 72 -12.04 -1.18 2.26
N VAL A 73 -11.80 -0.49 1.14
CA VAL A 73 -11.43 -1.14 -0.13
C VAL A 73 -10.06 -1.80 -0.04
N ILE A 74 -9.11 -1.16 0.65
CA ILE A 74 -7.77 -1.72 0.90
C ILE A 74 -7.90 -2.99 1.75
N ALA A 75 -8.70 -2.97 2.81
CA ALA A 75 -8.94 -4.12 3.67
C ALA A 75 -9.46 -5.32 2.87
N VAL A 76 -10.53 -5.13 2.08
CA VAL A 76 -11.11 -6.19 1.23
C VAL A 76 -10.05 -6.74 0.27
N PHE A 77 -9.31 -5.87 -0.42
CA PHE A 77 -8.31 -6.27 -1.40
C PHE A 77 -7.19 -7.13 -0.80
N PHE A 78 -6.62 -6.70 0.32
CA PHE A 78 -5.54 -7.46 0.95
C PHE A 78 -6.04 -8.72 1.64
N THR A 79 -7.26 -8.74 2.18
CA THR A 79 -7.88 -9.99 2.66
C THR A 79 -8.05 -11.00 1.53
N GLN A 80 -8.48 -10.59 0.33
CA GLN A 80 -8.56 -11.49 -0.82
C GLN A 80 -7.19 -12.09 -1.17
N TRP A 81 -6.13 -11.27 -1.20
CA TRP A 81 -4.77 -11.78 -1.39
C TRP A 81 -4.33 -12.76 -0.30
N ALA A 82 -4.63 -12.47 0.97
CA ALA A 82 -4.33 -13.37 2.07
C ALA A 82 -5.00 -14.73 1.89
N LEU A 83 -6.29 -14.76 1.52
CA LEU A 83 -7.05 -15.99 1.30
C LEU A 83 -6.55 -16.79 0.08
N VAL A 84 -6.18 -16.11 -1.00
CA VAL A 84 -5.61 -16.76 -2.20
C VAL A 84 -4.23 -17.37 -1.91
N LEU A 85 -3.41 -16.68 -1.11
CA LEU A 85 -2.03 -17.08 -0.83
C LEU A 85 -1.91 -18.11 0.31
N SER A 86 -2.86 -18.09 1.26
CA SER A 86 -2.99 -19.05 2.36
C SER A 86 -4.42 -19.61 2.42
N PRO A 87 -4.74 -20.61 1.57
CA PRO A 87 -6.04 -21.28 1.65
C PRO A 87 -6.28 -21.88 3.05
N GLY A 88 -7.46 -21.62 3.61
CA GLY A 88 -7.86 -22.13 4.93
C GLY A 88 -7.50 -21.21 6.11
N VAL A 89 -6.95 -20.01 5.87
CA VAL A 89 -6.83 -18.99 6.92
C VAL A 89 -8.19 -18.30 7.14
N ASP A 90 -8.54 -18.09 8.41
CA ASP A 90 -9.70 -17.26 8.74
C ASP A 90 -9.43 -15.79 8.37
N PRO A 91 -10.45 -15.06 7.89
CA PRO A 91 -10.32 -13.62 7.66
C PRO A 91 -10.01 -12.88 8.97
N PRO A 92 -9.34 -11.72 8.91
CA PRO A 92 -9.04 -10.95 10.11
C PRO A 92 -10.34 -10.48 10.78
N GLY A 93 -10.39 -10.55 12.11
CA GLY A 93 -11.44 -9.92 12.90
C GLY A 93 -11.37 -8.37 12.81
N PRO A 94 -12.44 -7.66 13.22
CA PRO A 94 -12.46 -6.21 13.18
C PRO A 94 -11.41 -5.59 14.11
N ALA A 95 -10.60 -4.67 13.58
CA ALA A 95 -9.54 -3.96 14.29
C ALA A 95 -10.01 -2.64 14.95
N GLY A 96 -11.32 -2.41 15.00
CA GLY A 96 -11.93 -1.24 15.64
C GLY A 96 -11.94 0.04 14.79
N SER A 97 -11.38 0.03 13.57
CA SER A 97 -11.54 1.10 12.59
C SER A 97 -11.22 0.61 11.18
N ALA A 98 -11.82 1.21 10.14
CA ALA A 98 -11.53 0.84 8.75
C ALA A 98 -10.02 0.97 8.39
N ALA A 99 -9.33 1.94 8.99
CA ALA A 99 -7.88 2.11 8.82
C ALA A 99 -7.07 0.99 9.49
N GLY A 100 -7.52 0.55 10.68
CA GLY A 100 -6.98 -0.63 11.35
C GLY A 100 -7.21 -1.89 10.55
N ASP A 101 -8.43 -2.12 10.08
CA ASP A 101 -8.81 -3.29 9.27
C ASP A 101 -7.92 -3.39 8.01
N ALA A 102 -7.62 -2.24 7.39
CA ALA A 102 -6.71 -2.18 6.24
C ALA A 102 -5.26 -2.55 6.59
N VAL A 103 -4.74 -2.11 7.74
CA VAL A 103 -3.39 -2.48 8.20
C VAL A 103 -3.32 -3.96 8.57
N GLU A 104 -4.33 -4.50 9.25
CA GLU A 104 -4.42 -5.92 9.60
C GLU A 104 -4.47 -6.81 8.34
N ALA A 105 -5.30 -6.45 7.37
CA ALA A 105 -5.38 -7.17 6.09
C ALA A 105 -4.04 -7.14 5.33
N ILE A 106 -3.36 -5.99 5.31
CA ILE A 106 -2.00 -5.86 4.74
C ILE A 106 -1.02 -6.80 5.46
N GLY A 107 -1.04 -6.82 6.80
CA GLY A 107 -0.20 -7.70 7.61
C GLY A 107 -0.44 -9.17 7.28
N MET A 108 -1.70 -9.58 7.20
CA MET A 108 -2.07 -10.95 6.87
C MET A 108 -1.61 -11.36 5.46
N ALA A 109 -1.85 -10.52 4.45
CA ALA A 109 -1.44 -10.80 3.08
C ALA A 109 0.09 -10.89 2.93
N THR A 110 0.82 -9.97 3.54
CA THR A 110 2.28 -9.97 3.49
C THR A 110 2.89 -11.14 4.26
N ARG A 111 2.28 -11.55 5.38
CA ARG A 111 2.64 -12.79 6.08
C ARG A 111 2.43 -14.02 5.19
N ALA A 112 1.31 -14.10 4.47
CA ALA A 112 1.04 -15.21 3.55
C ALA A 112 2.09 -15.27 2.42
N VAL A 113 2.47 -14.12 1.85
CA VAL A 113 3.58 -14.04 0.88
C VAL A 113 4.88 -14.58 1.49
N VAL A 114 5.23 -14.18 2.72
CA VAL A 114 6.46 -14.61 3.38
C VAL A 114 6.48 -16.13 3.60
N ILE A 115 5.37 -16.70 4.07
CA ILE A 115 5.25 -18.15 4.27
C ILE A 115 5.39 -18.90 2.94
N ARG A 116 4.79 -18.37 1.86
CA ARG A 116 4.71 -19.07 0.58
C ARG A 116 5.97 -18.94 -0.29
N PHE A 117 6.65 -17.79 -0.22
CA PHE A 117 7.72 -17.41 -1.14
C PHE A 117 9.04 -17.00 -0.44
N GLY A 118 9.06 -16.96 0.90
CA GLY A 118 10.23 -16.57 1.68
C GLY A 118 10.23 -15.09 2.12
N PRO A 119 11.18 -14.70 2.99
CA PRO A 119 11.23 -13.37 3.59
C PRO A 119 11.51 -12.27 2.56
N GLY A 120 10.97 -11.08 2.80
CA GLY A 120 11.22 -9.90 1.99
C GLY A 120 10.65 -8.62 2.61
N PRO A 121 10.93 -7.45 2.02
CA PRO A 121 10.42 -6.18 2.53
C PRO A 121 8.90 -6.11 2.44
N VAL A 122 8.23 -5.97 3.60
CA VAL A 122 6.76 -5.96 3.73
C VAL A 122 6.12 -4.96 2.78
N TRP A 123 6.60 -3.71 2.81
CA TRP A 123 5.99 -2.63 2.04
C TRP A 123 6.28 -2.70 0.54
N SER A 124 7.37 -3.34 0.12
CA SER A 124 7.59 -3.65 -1.30
C SER A 124 6.62 -4.71 -1.79
N THR A 125 6.31 -5.71 -0.96
CA THR A 125 5.23 -6.67 -1.26
C THR A 125 3.87 -5.97 -1.37
N VAL A 126 3.57 -5.01 -0.48
CA VAL A 126 2.36 -4.18 -0.57
C VAL A 126 2.34 -3.40 -1.89
N ALA A 127 3.45 -2.79 -2.31
CA ALA A 127 3.53 -2.13 -3.61
C ALA A 127 3.28 -3.13 -4.76
N ARG A 128 3.90 -4.31 -4.74
CA ARG A 128 3.76 -5.33 -5.80
C ARG A 128 2.35 -5.88 -5.94
N LEU A 129 1.75 -6.37 -4.86
CA LEU A 129 0.38 -6.92 -4.88
C LEU A 129 -0.61 -5.90 -5.43
N SER A 130 -0.28 -4.63 -5.26
CA SER A 130 -1.10 -3.50 -5.58
C SER A 130 -0.63 -2.81 -6.90
N GLY A 131 0.42 -3.29 -7.57
CA GLY A 131 0.97 -2.57 -8.74
C GLY A 131 1.26 -1.07 -8.47
N GLY A 132 1.60 -0.71 -7.22
CA GLY A 132 1.91 0.63 -6.74
C GLY A 132 0.71 1.55 -6.48
N GLY A 133 -0.52 1.07 -6.61
CA GLY A 133 -1.75 1.88 -6.54
C GLY A 133 -2.31 2.23 -5.14
N LEU A 134 -1.62 1.89 -4.04
CA LEU A 134 -2.15 1.96 -2.65
C LEU A 134 -2.72 3.33 -2.30
N LEU A 135 -2.02 4.39 -2.69
CA LEU A 135 -2.43 5.78 -2.44
C LEU A 135 -2.70 6.55 -3.75
N ALA A 136 -2.97 5.85 -4.85
CA ALA A 136 -3.26 6.45 -6.14
C ALA A 136 -4.60 7.23 -6.14
N ASN A 137 -4.69 8.23 -7.03
CA ASN A 137 -5.82 9.17 -7.09
C ASN A 137 -6.84 8.85 -8.20
N THR A 138 -6.39 8.28 -9.33
CA THR A 138 -7.19 8.28 -10.58
C THR A 138 -7.40 6.88 -11.15
N SER A 139 -6.63 5.91 -10.70
CA SER A 139 -6.63 4.55 -11.23
C SER A 139 -6.30 3.62 -10.07
N CYS A 140 -7.34 3.09 -9.43
CA CYS A 140 -7.19 1.86 -8.66
C CYS A 140 -6.94 0.76 -9.67
N LEU A 141 -5.67 0.48 -9.99
CA LEU A 141 -5.29 -0.49 -11.02
C LEU A 141 -5.75 -1.93 -10.70
N TRP A 142 -6.30 -2.14 -9.51
CA TRP A 142 -6.76 -3.43 -9.00
C TRP A 142 -8.25 -3.45 -8.63
N LEU A 143 -8.98 -2.35 -8.84
CA LEU A 143 -10.44 -2.41 -8.84
C LEU A 143 -10.89 -2.70 -10.27
N PRO A 144 -11.90 -3.57 -10.47
CA PRO A 144 -12.56 -3.64 -11.77
C PRO A 144 -13.06 -2.24 -12.13
N ALA A 145 -12.87 -1.85 -13.39
CA ALA A 145 -13.49 -0.64 -13.91
C ALA A 145 -15.02 -0.82 -13.77
N SER A 146 -15.65 0.07 -13.01
CA SER A 146 -17.11 0.16 -12.91
C SER A 146 -17.74 0.47 -14.26
#